data_AF-A0A5S5MD73-F1
#
_entry.id   AF-A0A5S5MD73-F1
#
_cell.length_a   1.000
_cell.length_b   1.000
_cell.length_c   1.000
_cell.angle_alpha   90.00
_cell.angle_beta   90.00
_cell.angle_gamma   90.00
#
_symmetry.space_group_name_H-M   'P 1'
#
loop_
_entity.id
_entity.type
_entity.pdbx_description
1 polymer ?
#
loop_
_entity_poly.entity_id
_entity_poly.type
_entity_poly.pdbx_seq_one_letter_code
_entity_poly.pdbx_strand_id
1 'polypeptide(L)'
;MKHAIFTALIIGSMLLSSCGGVRLKSYEKQDCETLPGQQTLATIENRCMLCHKGDFATIQDICERKDLIIDAVETERMPRFSKLTQQELEIIVTWQ
;
A
#
# COMPACT_ATOMS: atom_id res chain seq x y z
N MET A 1 38.77 39.94 -1.68
CA MET A 1 39.38 38.97 -0.73
C MET A 1 38.28 38.43 0.17
N LYS A 2 38.15 37.10 0.24
CA LYS A 2 37.54 36.32 1.34
C LYS A 2 36.00 36.48 1.42
N HIS A 3 35.15 35.45 1.31
CA HIS A 3 35.19 34.04 1.72
C HIS A 3 34.26 33.29 0.73
N ALA A 4 34.64 32.25 -0.02
CA ALA A 4 35.02 30.90 0.39
C ALA A 4 34.10 30.31 1.47
N ILE A 5 33.45 29.21 1.10
CA ILE A 5 32.80 28.21 1.97
C ILE A 5 31.37 28.59 2.39
N PHE A 6 30.38 28.01 1.70
CA PHE A 6 29.26 27.29 2.33
C PHE A 6 28.69 26.29 1.32
N THR A 7 29.50 25.28 0.99
CA THR A 7 29.01 23.98 0.54
C THR A 7 28.45 23.29 1.78
N ALA A 8 27.13 23.13 1.91
CA ALA A 8 26.54 22.13 2.79
C ALA A 8 25.06 21.88 2.45
N LEU A 9 24.83 20.73 1.83
CA LEU A 9 23.64 19.88 1.94
C LEU A 9 22.26 20.56 2.00
N ILE A 10 21.58 20.59 0.87
CA ILE A 10 20.15 20.20 0.84
C ILE A 10 20.00 19.08 -0.20
N ILE A 11 20.76 18.00 0.01
CA ILE A 11 20.41 16.67 -0.50
C ILE A 11 20.06 15.89 0.76
N GLY A 12 18.79 15.88 1.14
CA GLY A 12 18.40 15.26 2.41
C GLY A 12 16.92 15.28 2.69
N SER A 13 16.07 15.04 1.68
CA SER A 13 14.63 14.83 1.92
C SER A 13 13.98 13.87 0.93
N MET A 14 14.77 13.06 0.22
CA MET A 14 14.29 11.79 -0.30
C MET A 14 14.72 10.73 0.71
N LEU A 15 13.87 9.71 0.95
CA LEU A 15 14.23 8.36 1.43
C LEU A 15 13.58 7.83 2.73
N LEU A 16 12.62 8.51 3.40
CA LEU A 16 11.98 7.91 4.60
C LEU A 16 10.45 7.87 4.65
N SER A 17 9.74 8.03 3.53
CA SER A 17 8.33 7.62 3.44
C SER A 17 8.19 6.15 2.98
N SER A 18 8.91 5.24 3.64
CA SER A 18 8.57 3.81 3.55
C SER A 18 7.25 3.60 4.30
N CYS A 19 6.15 3.35 3.59
CA CYS A 19 4.87 3.03 4.20
C CYS A 19 4.31 4.15 5.12
N GLY A 20 4.57 5.42 4.77
CA GLY A 20 4.30 6.57 5.64
C GLY A 20 2.81 6.94 5.75
N GLY A 21 2.09 6.29 6.65
CA GLY A 21 1.04 6.96 7.44
C GLY A 21 -0.42 6.65 7.12
N VAL A 22 -0.73 6.00 5.99
CA VAL A 22 -2.12 5.63 5.68
C VAL A 22 -2.48 4.35 6.41
N ARG A 23 -3.24 4.49 7.51
CA ARG A 23 -3.86 3.38 8.22
C ARG A 23 -5.16 3.02 7.53
N LEU A 24 -5.18 1.96 6.74
CA LEU A 24 -6.40 1.56 6.00
C LEU A 24 -7.53 1.17 6.97
N LYS A 25 -7.21 0.78 8.20
CA LYS A 25 -8.22 0.47 9.21
C LYS A 25 -9.12 1.64 9.61
N SER A 26 -8.67 2.89 9.44
CA SER A 26 -9.46 4.08 9.78
C SER A 26 -10.37 4.55 8.64
N TYR A 27 -10.28 3.93 7.47
CA TYR A 27 -11.21 4.19 6.38
C TYR A 27 -12.56 3.53 6.66
N GLU A 28 -13.60 4.10 6.05
CA GLU A 28 -14.95 3.59 6.14
C GLU A 28 -14.99 2.13 5.67
N LYS A 29 -15.69 1.31 6.44
CA LYS A 29 -15.94 -0.09 6.11
C LYS A 29 -17.13 -0.15 5.16
N GLN A 30 -17.00 -0.95 4.11
CA GLN A 30 -18.11 -1.29 3.22
C GLN A 30 -18.67 -2.66 3.54
N ASP A 31 -19.88 -2.95 3.07
CA ASP A 31 -20.47 -4.28 3.15
C ASP A 31 -19.60 -5.29 2.38
N CYS A 32 -19.25 -6.38 3.04
CA CYS A 32 -18.49 -7.47 2.43
C CYS A 32 -19.46 -8.46 1.77
N GLU A 33 -19.62 -8.35 0.45
CA GLU A 33 -20.43 -9.29 -0.33
C GLU A 33 -19.72 -10.62 -0.59
N THR A 34 -18.42 -10.55 -0.89
CA THR A 34 -17.60 -11.71 -1.29
C THR A 34 -16.21 -11.63 -0.66
N LEU A 35 -15.90 -12.59 0.22
CA LEU A 35 -14.56 -12.73 0.80
C LEU A 35 -13.50 -12.92 -0.30
N PRO A 36 -12.28 -12.41 -0.10
CA PRO A 36 -11.19 -12.64 -1.05
C PRO A 36 -10.89 -14.13 -1.18
N GLY A 37 -10.61 -14.57 -2.40
CA GLY A 37 -10.09 -15.91 -2.65
C GLY A 37 -8.71 -16.11 -2.04
N GLN A 38 -8.25 -17.37 -2.03
CA GLN A 38 -6.98 -17.73 -1.40
C GLN A 38 -5.79 -17.01 -2.04
N GLN A 39 -5.83 -16.78 -3.36
CA GLN A 39 -4.77 -16.08 -4.08
C GLN A 39 -4.78 -14.58 -3.80
N THR A 40 -5.95 -13.94 -3.77
CA THR A 40 -6.08 -12.54 -3.35
C THR A 40 -5.57 -12.34 -1.93
N LEU A 41 -6.00 -13.19 -0.99
CA LEU A 41 -5.55 -13.11 0.40
C LEU A 41 -4.03 -13.23 0.50
N ALA A 42 -3.44 -14.25 -0.12
CA ALA A 42 -1.99 -14.46 -0.10
C ALA A 42 -1.23 -13.28 -0.74
N THR A 43 -1.75 -12.71 -1.83
CA THR A 43 -1.14 -11.54 -2.48
C THR A 43 -1.15 -10.32 -1.55
N ILE A 44 -2.28 -10.03 -0.90
CA ILE A 44 -2.43 -8.90 0.03
C ILE A 44 -1.53 -9.08 1.26
N GLU A 45 -1.48 -10.28 1.84
CA GLU A 45 -0.62 -10.56 3.00
C GLU A 45 0.87 -10.41 2.66
N ASN A 46 1.30 -10.92 1.50
CA ASN A 46 2.71 -10.88 1.10
C ASN A 46 3.18 -9.49 0.65
N ARG A 47 2.28 -8.68 0.07
CA ARG A 47 2.66 -7.42 -0.60
C ARG A 47 2.22 -6.19 0.18
N CYS A 48 0.97 -6.16 0.65
CA CYS A 48 0.40 -4.97 1.27
C CYS A 48 0.77 -4.88 2.76
N MET A 49 0.79 -6.00 3.49
CA MET A 49 1.07 -5.98 4.94
C MET A 49 2.52 -5.63 5.31
N LEU A 50 3.44 -5.63 4.33
CA LEU A 50 4.79 -5.07 4.50
C LEU A 50 4.73 -3.60 4.97
N CYS A 51 3.71 -2.88 4.53
CA CYS A 51 3.45 -1.49 4.88
C CYS A 51 2.22 -1.29 5.78
N HIS A 52 1.21 -2.15 5.63
CA HIS A 52 -0.09 -2.02 6.26
C HIS A 52 -0.29 -3.05 7.39
N LYS A 53 0.77 -3.32 8.15
CA LYS A 53 0.73 -4.30 9.25
C LYS A 53 -0.34 -3.89 10.28
N GLY A 54 -1.35 -4.73 10.44
CA GLY A 54 -2.44 -4.52 11.38
C GLY A 54 -3.59 -3.65 10.86
N ASP A 55 -3.54 -3.21 9.60
CA ASP A 55 -4.73 -2.65 8.93
C ASP A 55 -5.70 -3.74 8.45
N PHE A 56 -5.16 -4.93 8.20
CA PHE A 56 -5.88 -6.13 7.76
C PHE A 56 -5.76 -7.24 8.81
N ALA A 57 -6.46 -7.08 9.94
CA ALA A 57 -6.35 -8.03 11.05
C ALA A 57 -7.08 -9.34 10.77
N THR A 58 -8.10 -9.30 9.90
CA THR A 58 -8.93 -10.44 9.53
C THR A 58 -9.21 -10.45 8.03
N ILE A 59 -9.58 -11.61 7.48
CA ILE A 59 -10.06 -11.72 6.10
C ILE A 59 -11.28 -10.82 5.84
N GLN A 60 -12.11 -10.63 6.88
CA GLN A 60 -13.27 -9.74 6.84
C GLN A 60 -12.84 -8.28 6.69
N ASP A 61 -11.82 -7.83 7.44
CA ASP A 61 -11.31 -6.46 7.34
C ASP A 61 -10.75 -6.12 5.95
N ILE A 62 -10.20 -7.11 5.25
CA ILE A 62 -9.75 -6.98 3.86
C ILE A 62 -10.96 -6.79 2.94
N CYS A 63 -11.99 -7.64 3.11
CA CYS A 63 -13.20 -7.59 2.30
C CYS A 63 -13.98 -6.28 2.48
N GLU A 64 -14.13 -5.81 3.71
CA GLU A 64 -14.78 -4.54 4.07
C GLU A 64 -13.99 -3.31 3.59
N ARG A 65 -12.85 -3.50 2.92
CA ARG A 65 -12.03 -2.43 2.33
C ARG A 65 -11.69 -2.74 0.87
N LYS A 66 -12.40 -3.67 0.24
CA LYS A 66 -12.13 -4.16 -1.12
C LYS A 66 -11.97 -3.00 -2.12
N ASP A 67 -12.91 -2.05 -2.16
CA ASP A 67 -12.90 -1.01 -3.19
C ASP A 67 -11.73 -0.04 -2.99
N LEU A 68 -11.42 0.28 -1.73
CA LEU A 68 -10.24 1.07 -1.37
C LEU A 68 -8.94 0.37 -1.78
N ILE A 69 -8.84 -0.95 -1.57
CA ILE A 69 -7.67 -1.73 -1.96
C ILE A 69 -7.53 -1.74 -3.48
N ILE A 70 -8.62 -2.01 -4.22
CA ILE A 70 -8.62 -2.02 -5.69
C ILE A 70 -8.22 -0.64 -6.23
N ASP A 71 -8.88 0.44 -5.80
CA ASP A 71 -8.54 1.81 -6.22
C ASP A 71 -7.08 2.16 -5.92
N ALA A 72 -6.58 1.82 -4.72
CA ALA A 72 -5.19 2.09 -4.35
C ALA A 72 -4.17 1.37 -5.24
N VAL A 73 -4.51 0.15 -5.69
CA VAL A 73 -3.67 -0.65 -6.60
C VAL A 73 -3.77 -0.12 -8.03
N GLU A 74 -4.97 0.11 -8.56
CA GLU A 74 -5.20 0.59 -9.93
C GLU A 74 -4.62 1.98 -10.17
N THR A 75 -4.64 2.84 -9.16
CA THR A 75 -4.17 4.23 -9.27
C THR A 75 -2.72 4.42 -8.85
N GLU A 76 -2.01 3.33 -8.53
CA GLU A 76 -0.59 3.34 -8.15
C GLU A 76 -0.24 4.32 -7.01
N ARG A 77 -1.17 4.61 -6.10
CA ARG A 77 -1.02 5.67 -5.07
C ARG A 77 0.00 5.36 -3.97
N MET A 78 0.65 4.19 -3.98
CA MET A 78 1.58 3.76 -2.94
C MET A 78 3.05 4.09 -3.28
N PRO A 79 3.76 4.90 -2.46
CA PRO A 79 5.03 5.53 -2.84
C PRO A 79 6.25 4.59 -2.95
N ARG A 80 6.08 3.28 -2.75
CA ARG A 80 7.10 2.24 -2.93
C ARG A 80 6.47 0.90 -3.22
N PHE A 81 5.54 0.85 -4.17
CA PHE A 81 5.12 -0.44 -4.69
C PHE A 81 6.39 -1.20 -5.12
N SER A 82 6.78 -2.22 -4.36
CA SER A 82 7.65 -3.27 -4.87
C SER A 82 6.83 -3.90 -5.97
N LYS A 83 6.99 -3.36 -7.19
CA LYS A 83 6.08 -3.51 -8.34
C LYS A 83 5.32 -4.82 -8.24
N LEU A 84 4.02 -4.75 -7.92
CA LEU A 84 3.19 -5.91 -8.17
C LEU A 84 3.41 -6.28 -9.63
N THR A 85 3.61 -7.57 -9.86
CA THR A 85 3.57 -8.10 -11.22
C THR A 85 2.17 -7.86 -11.79
N GLN A 86 2.07 -7.87 -13.12
CA GLN A 86 0.76 -7.75 -13.78
C GLN A 86 -0.25 -8.78 -13.26
N GLN A 87 0.24 -9.99 -12.97
CA GLN A 87 -0.57 -11.07 -12.40
C GLN A 87 -1.06 -10.75 -10.99
N GLU A 88 -0.22 -10.21 -10.11
CA GLU A 88 -0.64 -9.86 -8.75
C GLU A 88 -1.63 -8.69 -8.73
N LEU A 89 -1.48 -7.74 -9.66
CA LEU A 89 -2.47 -6.68 -9.86
C LEU A 89 -3.80 -7.28 -10.31
N GLU A 90 -3.79 -8.16 -11.31
CA GLU A 90 -4.99 -8.82 -11.82
C GLU A 90 -5.69 -9.64 -10.73
N ILE A 91 -4.95 -10.40 -9.92
CA ILE A 91 -5.49 -11.15 -8.78
C ILE A 91 -6.26 -10.21 -7.84
N ILE A 92 -5.69 -9.05 -7.48
CA ILE A 92 -6.34 -8.10 -6.56
C ILE A 92 -7.55 -7.42 -7.22
N VAL A 93 -7.43 -6.92 -8.45
CA VAL A 93 -8.50 -6.18 -9.14
C VAL A 93 -9.70 -7.09 -9.45
N THR A 94 -9.44 -8.34 -9.83
CA THR A 94 -10.50 -9.31 -10.13
C THR A 94 -11.02 -10.05 -8.90
N TRP A 95 -10.37 -9.88 -7.74
CA TRP A 95 -10.77 -10.46 -6.46
C TRP A 95 -10.85 -11.99 -6.45
N GLN A 96 -9.86 -12.65 -7.08
CA GLN A 96 -9.77 -14.11 -7.30
C GLN A 96 -9.21 -14.94 -6.14
#